data_AF-A0A354GTL4-F1
#
_entry.id   AF-A0A354GTL4-F1
#
_cell.length_a   1.000
_cell.length_b   1.000
_cell.length_c   1.000
_cell.angle_alpha   90.00
_cell.angle_beta   90.00
_cell.angle_gamma   90.00
#
_symmetry.space_group_name_H-M   'P 1'
#
loop_
_entity.id
_entity.type
_entity.pdbx_description
1 polymer ?
#
loop_
_entity_poly.entity_id
_entity_poly.type
_entity_poly.pdbx_seq_one_letter_code
_entity_poly.pdbx_strand_id
1 'polypeptide(L)'
;MSTISTANPLKHPAIASDEALRIARLEAEKAYGDLSGFNVTLALEPDGWHIDYELKDPNWNGGGPHFVIDPSDGRIVWKRYDQ
;
A
#
# COMPACT_ATOMS: atom_id res chain seq x y z
N MET A 1 -33.93 2.49 24.41
CA MET A 1 -32.50 2.14 24.62
C MET A 1 -31.86 2.14 23.24
N SER A 2 -31.22 3.24 22.86
CA SER A 2 -30.61 3.38 21.53
C SER A 2 -29.10 3.30 21.71
N THR A 3 -28.50 2.23 21.21
CA THR A 3 -27.05 2.04 21.19
C THR A 3 -26.44 3.05 20.23
N ILE A 4 -25.62 3.95 20.77
CA ILE A 4 -24.74 4.83 20.00
C ILE A 4 -23.67 3.96 19.37
N SER A 5 -23.74 3.78 18.04
CA SER A 5 -22.62 3.26 17.26
C SER A 5 -21.50 4.27 17.30
N THR A 6 -20.43 3.97 18.03
CA THR A 6 -19.19 4.73 18.04
C THR A 6 -18.58 4.66 16.65
N ALA A 7 -18.90 5.63 15.78
CA ALA A 7 -18.13 5.88 14.58
C ALA A 7 -16.73 6.26 15.04
N ASN A 8 -15.76 5.36 14.85
CA ASN A 8 -14.35 5.66 15.02
C ASN A 8 -14.04 6.84 14.08
N PRO A 9 -13.61 8.02 14.56
CA PRO A 9 -13.26 9.10 13.67
C PRO A 9 -12.13 8.57 12.78
N LEU A 10 -12.36 8.55 11.47
CA LEU A 10 -11.32 8.22 10.50
C LEU A 10 -10.11 9.08 10.86
N LYS A 11 -9.04 8.46 11.35
CA LYS A 11 -7.78 9.16 11.58
C LYS A 11 -7.38 9.70 10.23
N HIS A 12 -7.46 11.03 10.07
CA HIS A 12 -6.94 11.65 8.86
C HIS A 12 -5.45 11.26 8.77
N PRO A 13 -5.03 10.67 7.65
CA PRO A 13 -3.65 10.28 7.48
C PRO A 13 -2.79 11.55 7.52
N ALA A 14 -1.69 11.50 8.26
CA ALA A 14 -0.72 12.60 8.33
C ALA A 14 0.10 12.70 7.05
N ILE A 15 0.30 11.59 6.35
CA ILE A 15 0.91 11.54 5.02
C ILE A 15 -0.18 11.42 3.96
N ALA A 16 0.04 12.06 2.82
CA ALA A 16 -0.84 11.92 1.66
C ALA A 16 -0.62 10.58 0.94
N SER A 17 -1.59 10.18 0.11
CA SER A 17 -1.48 9.01 -0.77
C SER A 17 -0.21 9.02 -1.63
N ASP A 18 0.16 10.19 -2.17
CA ASP A 18 1.32 10.33 -3.05
C ASP A 18 2.63 10.07 -2.31
N GLU A 19 2.68 10.42 -1.02
CA GLU A 19 3.83 10.15 -0.17
C GLU A 19 3.92 8.66 0.19
N ALA A 20 2.81 8.04 0.56
CA ALA A 20 2.75 6.58 0.77
C ALA A 20 3.17 5.82 -0.51
N LEU A 21 2.65 6.22 -1.68
CA LEU A 21 3.01 5.63 -2.96
C LEU A 21 4.50 5.81 -3.27
N ARG A 22 5.06 7.00 -3.00
CA ARG A 22 6.49 7.27 -3.20
C ARG A 22 7.34 6.34 -2.32
N ILE A 23 6.97 6.15 -1.06
CA ILE A 23 7.69 5.26 -0.13
C ILE A 23 7.64 3.82 -0.64
N ALA A 24 6.44 3.32 -1.00
CA ALA A 24 6.28 1.98 -1.55
C ALA A 24 7.08 1.78 -2.83
N ARG A 25 7.08 2.76 -3.75
CA ARG A 25 7.83 2.73 -5.00
C ARG A 25 9.33 2.62 -4.78
N LEU A 26 9.90 3.47 -3.92
CA LEU A 26 11.34 3.43 -3.62
C LEU A 26 11.77 2.10 -3.00
N GLU A 27 10.90 1.46 -2.22
CA GLU A 27 11.19 0.14 -1.65
C GLU A 27 11.04 -0.98 -2.70
N ALA A 28 9.99 -0.92 -3.53
CA ALA A 28 9.76 -1.86 -4.63
C ALA A 28 10.90 -1.84 -5.66
N GLU A 29 11.39 -0.65 -6.05
CA GLU A 29 12.51 -0.49 -7.00
C GLU A 29 13.80 -1.17 -6.49
N LYS A 30 14.03 -1.23 -5.17
CA LYS A 30 15.19 -1.95 -4.61
C LYS A 30 15.08 -3.47 -4.79
N ALA A 31 13.87 -4.01 -4.73
CA ALA A 31 13.63 -5.46 -4.76
C ALA A 31 13.39 -6.00 -6.18
N TYR A 32 12.68 -5.23 -7.02
CA TYR A 32 12.25 -5.64 -8.36
C TYR A 32 12.98 -4.91 -9.49
N GLY A 33 13.69 -3.81 -9.18
CA GLY A 33 14.33 -2.98 -10.19
C GLY A 33 13.30 -2.16 -10.96
N ASP A 34 13.13 -2.46 -12.25
CA ASP A 34 12.17 -1.75 -13.08
C ASP A 34 10.72 -2.16 -12.75
N LEU A 35 9.88 -1.17 -12.46
CA LEU A 35 8.47 -1.36 -12.12
C LEU A 35 7.53 -1.11 -13.32
N SER A 36 8.05 -0.86 -14.52
CA SER A 36 7.24 -0.56 -15.70
C SER A 36 6.23 -1.66 -16.06
N GLY A 37 6.51 -2.91 -15.67
CA GLY A 37 5.66 -4.08 -15.85
C GLY A 37 4.47 -4.21 -14.89
N PHE A 38 4.31 -3.29 -13.93
CA PHE A 38 3.26 -3.39 -12.91
C PHE A 38 2.19 -2.30 -13.05
N ASN A 39 0.94 -2.65 -12.77
CA ASN A 39 -0.11 -1.73 -12.36
C ASN A 39 -0.01 -1.52 -10.84
N VAL A 40 -0.40 -0.34 -10.38
CA VAL A 40 -0.40 -0.02 -8.94
C VAL A 40 -1.80 0.33 -8.47
N THR A 41 -2.22 -0.31 -7.39
CA THR A 41 -3.46 0.00 -6.68
C THR A 41 -3.11 0.59 -5.32
N LEU A 42 -3.83 1.64 -4.92
CA LEU A 42 -3.61 2.33 -3.65
C LEU A 42 -4.95 2.56 -2.96
N ALA A 43 -5.04 2.14 -1.69
CA ALA A 43 -6.24 2.29 -0.87
C ALA A 43 -5.86 2.67 0.57
N LEU A 44 -6.67 3.51 1.22
CA LEU A 44 -6.57 3.76 2.66
C LEU A 44 -7.53 2.83 3.39
N GLU A 45 -6.97 1.90 4.15
CA GLU A 45 -7.70 0.92 4.97
C GLU A 45 -7.47 1.19 6.46
N PRO A 46 -8.22 0.54 7.38
CA PRO A 46 -8.12 0.80 8.81
C PRO A 46 -6.73 0.59 9.43
N ASP A 47 -5.89 -0.23 8.82
CA ASP A 47 -4.51 -0.55 9.24
C ASP A 47 -3.44 0.22 8.46
N GLY A 48 -3.80 0.98 7.43
CA GLY A 48 -2.93 1.95 6.78
C GLY A 48 -3.15 2.11 5.28
N TRP A 49 -2.15 2.68 4.61
CA TRP A 49 -2.13 2.74 3.15
C TRP A 49 -1.68 1.39 2.60
N HIS A 50 -2.55 0.75 1.83
CA HIS A 50 -2.26 -0.48 1.09
C HIS A 50 -1.81 -0.09 -0.31
N ILE A 51 -0.65 -0.62 -0.72
CA ILE A 51 -0.09 -0.42 -2.05
C ILE A 51 0.22 -1.80 -2.64
N ASP A 52 -0.52 -2.14 -3.68
CA ASP A 52 -0.42 -3.37 -4.42
C ASP A 52 0.21 -3.12 -5.78
N TYR A 53 1.28 -3.84 -6.09
CA TYR A 53 1.82 -3.91 -7.44
C TYR A 53 1.36 -5.22 -8.08
N GLU A 54 0.63 -5.13 -9.18
CA GLU A 54 0.10 -6.28 -9.91
C GLU A 54 0.74 -6.33 -11.30
N LEU A 55 1.14 -7.52 -11.76
CA LEU A 55 1.71 -7.66 -13.10
C LEU A 55 0.68 -7.24 -14.15
N LYS A 56 1.12 -6.43 -15.12
CA LYS A 56 0.28 -6.03 -16.26
C LYS A 56 -0.06 -7.20 -17.17
N ASP A 57 0.90 -8.11 -17.34
CA ASP A 57 0.74 -9.29 -18.18
C ASP A 57 0.39 -10.50 -17.30
N PRO A 58 -0.83 -11.03 -17.38
CA PRO A 58 -1.25 -12.19 -16.58
C PRO A 58 -0.55 -13.49 -16.97
N ASN A 59 0.21 -13.50 -18.07
CA ASN A 59 1.00 -14.67 -18.50
C ASN A 59 2.38 -14.73 -17.84
N TRP A 60 2.76 -13.71 -17.07
CA TRP A 60 4.00 -13.71 -16.32
C TRP A 60 3.83 -14.49 -15.01
N ASN A 61 4.78 -15.37 -14.71
CA ASN A 61 4.81 -16.12 -13.47
C ASN A 61 5.35 -15.25 -12.33
N GLY A 62 4.69 -15.29 -11.18
CA GLY A 62 5.03 -14.51 -9.99
C GLY A 62 3.92 -13.53 -9.60
N GLY A 63 4.20 -12.67 -8.62
CA GLY A 63 3.38 -11.52 -8.25
C GLY A 63 4.24 -10.26 -8.11
N GLY A 64 3.61 -9.14 -7.77
CA GLY A 64 4.33 -7.92 -7.43
C GLY A 64 4.43 -7.70 -5.92
N PRO A 65 5.20 -6.70 -5.50
CA PRO A 65 5.32 -6.35 -4.09
C PRO A 65 4.01 -5.77 -3.53
N HIS A 66 3.69 -6.13 -2.29
CA HIS A 66 2.59 -5.52 -1.52
C HIS A 66 3.16 -4.82 -0.29
N PHE A 67 2.62 -3.65 0.04
CA PHE A 67 3.00 -2.86 1.21
C PHE A 67 1.80 -2.37 1.98
N VAL A 68 1.92 -2.37 3.31
CA VAL A 68 1.07 -1.58 4.20
C VAL A 68 1.95 -0.52 4.87
N ILE A 69 1.55 0.74 4.74
CA ILE A 69 2.27 1.91 5.26
C ILE A 69 1.44 2.61 6.32
N ASP A 70 2.08 2.87 7.47
CA ASP A 70 1.46 3.60 8.58
C ASP A 70 1.09 5.02 8.11
N PRO A 71 -0.20 5.42 8.22
CA PRO A 71 -0.65 6.70 7.70
C PRO A 71 -0.21 7.89 8.55
N SER A 72 0.37 7.66 9.73
CA SER A 72 0.80 8.72 10.65
C SER A 72 2.26 9.15 10.48
N ASP A 73 3.13 8.25 10.01
CA ASP A 73 4.57 8.52 9.91
C ASP A 73 5.25 7.98 8.63
N GLY A 74 4.52 7.26 7.76
CA GLY A 74 5.09 6.72 6.52
C GLY A 74 5.95 5.48 6.72
N ARG A 75 6.00 4.90 7.92
CA ARG A 75 6.73 3.65 8.15
C ARG A 75 6.03 2.49 7.45
N ILE A 76 6.80 1.68 6.73
CA ILE A 76 6.30 0.40 6.21
C ILE A 76 6.06 -0.54 7.40
N VAL A 77 4.80 -0.86 7.69
CA VAL A 77 4.41 -1.76 8.79
C VAL A 77 4.35 -3.21 8.35
N TRP A 78 4.09 -3.44 7.06
CA TRP A 78 4.10 -4.77 6.47
C TRP A 78 4.55 -4.70 5.01
N LYS A 79 5.23 -5.76 4.57
CA LYS A 79 5.56 -5.95 3.15
C LYS A 79 5.65 -7.43 2.81
N ARG A 80 5.29 -7.78 1.57
CA ARG A 80 5.49 -9.11 0.98
C ARG A 80 6.00 -8.98 -0.45
N TYR A 81 6.84 -9.92 -0.84
CA TYR A 81 7.35 -10.06 -2.20
C TYR A 81 6.95 -11.44 -2.72
N ASP A 82 6.38 -11.48 -3.92
CA ASP A 82 5.96 -12.70 -4.59
C ASP A 82 6.89 -12.98 -5.79
N GLN A 83 8.21 -13.06 -5.52
CA GLN A 83 9.28 -13.32 -6.50
C GLN A 83 9.41 -14.81 -6.88
#